data_AF-A0A259RYT2-F1
#
_entry.id   AF-A0A259RYT2-F1
#
_cell.length_a   1.000
_cell.length_b   1.000
_cell.length_c   1.000
_cell.angle_alpha   90.00
_cell.angle_beta   90.00
_cell.angle_gamma   90.00
#
_symmetry.space_group_name_H-M   'P 1'
#
loop_
_entity.id
_entity.type
_entity.pdbx_description
1 polymer ?
#
loop_
_entity_poly.entity_id
_entity_poly.type
_entity_poly.pdbx_seq_one_letter_code
_entity_poly.pdbx_strand_id
1 'polypeptide(L)'
;MSAEFVQAGFSPDDTRWMREALALAEGATAYVTLEPCAHVGRTPACAPQLAAAGIRRVVTAMTDPDPRVAGEGHAILRSAGVQVESGLLEAEARWLNRGFLSRIERGRPWVTIKIAQSLDGRTALANGESRWITGEAARHDVQFLRARHAAILTGVDTVLTDDARLNVRLTDEALAIDGDVRQPLRVVLDSGLRLPPFAPMFDVPGDVRIYTRDVNTGIHHDGLTARGVQLVAAPQADSGLDLAFILRDLAQQGISEVLVESGPKLAGAFVDQGWVD
;
A
#
# COMPACT_ATOMS: atom_id res chain seq x y z
N MET A 1 13.04 -33.27 -9.45
CA MET A 1 11.98 -32.74 -8.56
C MET A 1 11.97 -31.24 -8.73
N SER A 2 10.88 -30.69 -9.27
CA SER A 2 10.66 -29.24 -9.31
C SER A 2 10.08 -28.85 -7.95
N ALA A 3 10.85 -28.11 -7.17
CA ALA A 3 10.30 -27.40 -6.04
C ALA A 3 9.85 -26.03 -6.57
N GLU A 4 8.55 -25.85 -6.76
CA GLU A 4 7.99 -24.55 -7.08
C GLU A 4 8.04 -23.70 -5.81
N PHE A 5 8.86 -22.65 -5.87
CA PHE A 5 8.81 -21.56 -4.92
C PHE A 5 8.18 -20.40 -5.68
N VAL A 6 7.20 -19.73 -5.10
CA VAL A 6 6.57 -18.55 -5.68
C VAL A 6 6.31 -17.65 -4.49
N GLN A 7 7.06 -16.56 -4.31
CA GLN A 7 6.54 -15.42 -3.54
C GLN A 7 7.43 -14.17 -3.51
N ALA A 8 6.75 -13.03 -3.41
CA ALA A 8 7.29 -11.70 -3.12
C ALA A 8 6.86 -11.24 -1.72
N GLY A 9 7.81 -10.75 -0.92
CA GLY A 9 7.59 -9.95 0.29
C GLY A 9 7.03 -10.68 1.52
N PHE A 10 7.87 -10.94 2.53
CA PHE A 10 7.41 -11.39 3.85
C PHE A 10 7.91 -10.51 5.00
N SER A 11 7.16 -10.60 6.10
CA SER A 11 7.59 -10.16 7.43
C SER A 11 8.64 -11.13 8.00
N PRO A 12 9.48 -10.69 8.96
CA PRO A 12 10.59 -11.50 9.47
C PRO A 12 10.21 -12.84 10.13
N ASP A 13 8.95 -12.99 10.56
CA ASP A 13 8.50 -14.15 11.35
C ASP A 13 8.14 -15.37 10.50
N ASP A 14 8.06 -15.22 9.17
CA ASP A 14 7.58 -16.25 8.24
C ASP A 14 8.70 -16.93 7.44
N THR A 15 9.80 -17.31 8.11
CA THR A 15 10.95 -18.00 7.48
C THR A 15 10.88 -19.53 7.58
N ARG A 16 9.81 -20.06 8.17
CA ARG A 16 9.65 -21.51 8.38
C ARG A 16 9.54 -22.25 7.05
N TRP A 17 8.72 -21.75 6.12
CA TRP A 17 8.60 -22.34 4.79
C TRP A 17 9.94 -22.31 4.05
N MET A 18 10.75 -21.26 4.23
CA MET A 18 12.06 -21.15 3.59
C MET A 18 13.04 -22.20 4.11
N ARG A 19 13.01 -22.55 5.40
CA ARG A 19 13.83 -23.64 5.94
C ARG A 19 13.42 -25.00 5.38
N GLU A 20 12.12 -25.27 5.31
CA GLU A 20 11.58 -26.53 4.76
C GLU A 20 11.86 -26.64 3.25
N ALA A 21 11.74 -25.52 2.53
CA ALA A 21 12.09 -25.36 1.12
C ALA A 21 13.57 -25.62 0.84
N LEU A 22 14.47 -24.97 1.60
CA LEU A 22 15.91 -25.07 1.41
C LEU A 22 16.44 -26.49 1.71
N ALA A 23 15.78 -27.24 2.59
CA ALA A 23 16.14 -28.63 2.89
C ALA A 23 15.97 -29.59 1.69
N LEU A 24 15.16 -29.22 0.70
CA LEU A 24 14.90 -30.00 -0.52
C LEU A 24 15.49 -29.35 -1.78
N ALA A 25 16.29 -28.29 -1.62
CA ALA A 25 16.68 -27.42 -2.72
C ALA A 25 17.91 -27.88 -3.51
N GLU A 26 18.66 -28.88 -3.02
CA GLU A 26 19.86 -29.36 -3.69
C GLU A 26 19.55 -29.87 -5.11
N GLY A 27 20.20 -29.30 -6.11
CA GLY A 27 19.98 -29.61 -7.52
C GLY A 27 18.65 -29.10 -8.11
N ALA A 28 17.80 -28.43 -7.32
CA ALA A 28 16.49 -27.97 -7.75
C ALA A 28 16.55 -26.72 -8.65
N THR A 29 15.40 -26.34 -9.21
CA THR A 29 15.19 -25.05 -9.87
C THR A 29 14.29 -24.19 -9.00
N ALA A 30 14.72 -23.00 -8.62
CA ALA A 30 13.88 -22.02 -7.94
C ALA A 30 13.21 -21.10 -8.97
N TYR A 31 11.89 -20.94 -8.87
CA TYR A 31 11.18 -19.87 -9.56
C TYR A 31 10.95 -18.76 -8.54
N VAL A 32 11.07 -17.49 -8.93
CA VAL A 32 10.78 -16.37 -8.04
C VAL A 32 10.21 -15.20 -8.84
N THR A 33 9.25 -14.49 -8.27
CA THR A 33 8.57 -13.38 -8.96
C THR A 33 9.37 -12.07 -8.94
N LEU A 34 10.42 -11.99 -8.14
CA LEU A 34 11.32 -10.84 -8.03
C LEU A 34 12.74 -11.37 -7.75
N GLU A 35 13.76 -10.62 -8.17
CA GLU A 35 15.16 -10.94 -7.88
C GLU A 35 15.39 -11.23 -6.38
N PRO A 36 16.05 -12.35 -6.02
CA PRO A 36 16.38 -12.66 -4.64
C PRO A 36 17.27 -11.57 -4.02
N CYS A 37 16.89 -11.06 -2.85
CA CYS A 37 17.62 -9.94 -2.24
C CYS A 37 19.09 -10.29 -1.94
N ALA A 38 19.97 -9.28 -2.11
CA ALA A 38 21.41 -9.39 -1.92
C ALA A 38 21.92 -8.81 -0.59
N HIS A 39 21.16 -7.90 0.02
CA HIS A 39 21.57 -7.21 1.26
C HIS A 39 20.85 -7.77 2.48
N VAL A 40 21.51 -7.70 3.64
CA VAL A 40 20.92 -8.05 4.93
C VAL A 40 20.06 -6.89 5.41
N GLY A 41 18.75 -7.14 5.55
CA GLY A 41 17.78 -6.19 6.10
C GLY A 41 17.38 -6.60 7.51
N ARG A 42 16.07 -6.71 7.75
CA ARG A 42 15.53 -7.32 8.98
C ARG A 42 15.80 -8.82 9.06
N THR A 43 16.00 -9.46 7.91
CA THR A 43 16.31 -10.88 7.75
C THR A 43 17.58 -11.07 6.92
N PRO A 44 18.22 -12.26 6.99
CA PRO A 44 19.34 -12.60 6.11
C PRO A 44 18.94 -12.55 4.62
N ALA A 45 19.90 -12.25 3.75
CA ALA A 45 19.69 -12.11 2.31
C ALA A 45 19.35 -13.46 1.65
N CYS A 46 18.41 -13.46 0.69
CA CYS A 46 17.93 -14.69 0.03
C CYS A 46 18.96 -15.28 -0.94
N ALA A 47 19.66 -14.46 -1.73
CA ALA A 47 20.59 -14.95 -2.75
C ALA A 47 21.72 -15.84 -2.16
N PRO A 48 22.42 -15.44 -1.08
CA PRO A 48 23.41 -16.31 -0.44
C PRO A 48 22.82 -17.61 0.13
N GLN A 49 21.60 -17.57 0.67
CA GLN A 49 20.93 -18.75 1.23
C GLN A 49 20.57 -19.77 0.14
N LEU A 50 20.03 -19.29 -0.99
CA LEU A 50 19.73 -20.12 -2.15
C LEU A 50 21.00 -20.76 -2.72
N ALA A 51 22.08 -19.99 -2.85
CA ALA A 51 23.38 -20.51 -3.27
C ALA A 51 23.90 -21.60 -2.32
N ALA A 52 23.85 -21.35 -1.00
CA ALA A 52 24.30 -22.29 0.02
C ALA A 52 23.46 -23.57 0.06
N ALA A 53 22.18 -23.50 -0.31
CA ALA A 53 21.29 -24.66 -0.41
C ALA A 53 21.51 -25.51 -1.68
N GLY A 54 22.42 -25.10 -2.58
CA GLY A 54 22.83 -25.91 -3.71
C GLY A 54 21.82 -25.99 -4.85
N ILE A 55 20.98 -24.96 -5.05
CA ILE A 55 20.09 -24.91 -6.23
C ILE A 55 20.90 -24.93 -7.53
N ARG A 56 20.40 -25.61 -8.56
CA ARG A 56 21.07 -25.69 -9.87
C ARG A 56 20.74 -24.48 -10.75
N ARG A 57 19.50 -24.01 -10.65
CA ARG A 57 18.94 -22.97 -11.53
C ARG A 57 17.99 -22.07 -10.75
N VAL A 58 17.95 -20.80 -11.11
CA VAL A 58 16.93 -19.85 -10.69
C VAL A 58 16.32 -19.18 -11.93
N VAL A 59 15.00 -19.07 -11.95
CA VAL A 59 14.25 -18.33 -12.97
C VAL A 59 13.51 -17.20 -12.25
N THR A 60 13.88 -15.97 -12.58
CA THR A 60 13.27 -14.78 -12.00
C THR A 60 12.31 -14.14 -12.99
N ALA A 61 11.17 -13.64 -12.50
CA ALA A 61 10.23 -12.95 -13.38
C ALA A 61 10.73 -11.55 -13.75
N MET A 62 11.37 -10.86 -12.81
CA MET A 62 11.92 -9.54 -13.01
C MET A 62 13.14 -9.27 -12.12
N THR A 63 14.03 -8.41 -12.60
CA THR A 63 15.12 -7.82 -11.80
C THR A 63 14.54 -6.80 -10.82
N ASP A 64 15.06 -6.74 -9.60
CA ASP A 64 14.61 -5.75 -8.62
C ASP A 64 15.09 -4.35 -9.06
N PRO A 65 14.20 -3.37 -9.28
CA PRO A 65 14.62 -2.02 -9.68
C PRO A 65 15.22 -1.23 -8.53
N ASP A 66 15.16 -1.72 -7.28
CA ASP A 66 15.76 -1.06 -6.13
C ASP A 66 17.27 -0.94 -6.34
N PRO A 67 17.84 0.28 -6.36
CA PRO A 67 19.28 0.48 -6.57
C PRO A 67 20.17 -0.25 -5.56
N ARG A 68 19.62 -0.66 -4.40
CA ARG A 68 20.31 -1.44 -3.37
C ARG A 68 20.43 -2.93 -3.69
N VAL A 69 19.71 -3.42 -4.70
CA VAL A 69 19.64 -4.84 -5.07
C VAL A 69 19.92 -5.07 -6.54
N ALA A 70 19.53 -4.14 -7.42
CA ALA A 70 19.46 -4.32 -8.87
C ALA A 70 20.63 -5.11 -9.47
N GLY A 71 20.40 -6.40 -9.74
CA GLY A 71 21.36 -7.32 -10.36
C GLY A 71 22.37 -7.99 -9.41
N GLU A 72 22.52 -7.52 -8.17
CA GLU A 72 23.46 -8.06 -7.18
C GLU A 72 23.05 -9.46 -6.72
N GLY A 73 21.75 -9.72 -6.56
CA GLY A 73 21.24 -11.03 -6.16
C GLY A 73 21.52 -12.07 -7.24
N HIS A 74 21.26 -11.69 -8.50
CA HIS A 74 21.62 -12.50 -9.66
C HIS A 74 23.14 -12.71 -9.77
N ALA A 75 23.96 -11.69 -9.48
CA ALA A 75 25.42 -11.80 -9.53
C ALA A 75 25.96 -12.79 -8.49
N ILE A 76 25.46 -12.73 -7.25
CA ILE A 76 25.79 -13.68 -6.17
C ILE A 76 25.50 -15.12 -6.64
N LEU A 77 24.31 -15.37 -7.18
CA LEU A 77 23.91 -16.70 -7.63
C LEU A 77 24.79 -17.22 -8.78
N ARG A 78 25.07 -16.37 -9.79
CA ARG A 78 25.99 -16.74 -10.89
C ARG A 78 27.39 -17.06 -10.38
N SER A 79 27.91 -16.29 -9.41
CA SER A 79 29.23 -16.53 -8.84
C SER A 79 29.35 -17.87 -8.10
N ALA A 80 28.24 -18.36 -7.57
CA ALA A 80 28.12 -19.68 -6.94
C ALA A 80 27.86 -20.83 -7.94
N GLY A 81 27.85 -20.56 -9.25
CA GLY A 81 27.63 -21.55 -10.30
C GLY A 81 26.16 -21.87 -10.59
N VAL A 82 25.22 -21.10 -10.05
CA VAL A 82 23.78 -21.27 -10.32
C VAL A 82 23.44 -20.69 -11.70
N GLN A 83 22.68 -21.43 -12.52
CA GLN A 83 22.13 -20.91 -13.78
C GLN A 83 21.02 -19.88 -13.49
N VAL A 84 21.17 -18.65 -13.97
CA VAL A 84 20.19 -17.55 -13.75
C VAL A 84 19.53 -17.15 -15.07
N GLU A 85 18.21 -17.24 -15.14
CA GLU A 85 17.37 -16.70 -16.22
C GLU A 85 16.39 -15.66 -15.66
N SER A 86 16.09 -14.60 -16.40
CA SER A 86 15.21 -13.50 -15.97
C SER A 86 14.25 -13.10 -17.10
N GLY A 87 13.09 -12.53 -16.72
CA GLY A 87 12.09 -11.97 -17.64
C GLY A 87 10.87 -12.87 -17.89
N LEU A 88 10.77 -14.03 -17.23
CA LEU A 88 9.63 -14.93 -17.39
C LEU A 88 8.39 -14.35 -16.69
N LEU A 89 7.34 -13.99 -17.44
CA LEU A 89 6.12 -13.36 -16.91
C LEU A 89 6.41 -12.02 -16.19
N GLU A 90 7.34 -11.23 -16.73
CA GLU A 90 7.72 -9.93 -16.17
C GLU A 90 6.51 -8.99 -16.02
N ALA A 91 5.61 -8.95 -17.00
CA ALA A 91 4.45 -8.06 -16.97
C ALA A 91 3.51 -8.38 -15.78
N GLU A 92 3.25 -9.66 -15.55
CA GLU A 92 2.44 -10.16 -14.45
C GLU A 92 3.12 -9.89 -13.09
N ALA A 93 4.42 -10.12 -12.99
CA ALA A 93 5.19 -9.81 -11.79
C ALA A 93 5.21 -8.31 -11.48
N ARG A 94 5.29 -7.46 -12.50
CA ARG A 94 5.20 -6.01 -12.34
C ARG A 94 3.82 -5.57 -11.88
N TRP A 95 2.75 -6.18 -12.41
CA TRP A 95 1.39 -5.90 -11.95
C TRP A 95 1.16 -6.32 -10.49
N LEU A 96 1.66 -7.50 -10.12
CA LEU A 96 1.61 -8.02 -8.75
C LEU A 96 2.29 -7.04 -7.77
N ASN A 97 3.44 -6.47 -8.16
CA ASN A 97 4.25 -5.59 -7.32
C ASN A 97 4.04 -4.08 -7.60
N ARG A 98 2.98 -3.69 -8.32
CA ARG A 98 2.83 -2.31 -8.85
C ARG A 98 2.97 -1.20 -7.79
N GLY A 99 2.49 -1.42 -6.57
CA GLY A 99 2.65 -0.48 -5.47
C GLY A 99 4.11 -0.30 -5.04
N PHE A 100 4.83 -1.42 -4.88
CA PHE A 100 6.26 -1.40 -4.57
C PHE A 100 7.05 -0.71 -5.69
N LEU A 101 6.81 -1.11 -6.95
CA LEU A 101 7.51 -0.54 -8.11
C LEU A 101 7.22 0.96 -8.26
N SER A 102 5.96 1.37 -8.10
CA SER A 102 5.59 2.78 -8.07
C SER A 102 6.44 3.57 -7.06
N ARG A 103 6.59 3.06 -5.84
CA ARG A 103 7.37 3.72 -4.79
C ARG A 103 8.85 3.80 -5.11
N ILE A 104 9.43 2.73 -5.65
CA ILE A 104 10.86 2.67 -5.96
C ILE A 104 11.21 3.49 -7.21
N GLU A 105 10.45 3.34 -8.29
CA GLU A 105 10.75 3.95 -9.59
C GLU A 105 10.25 5.39 -9.71
N ARG A 106 9.08 5.69 -9.12
CA ARG A 106 8.41 7.01 -9.25
C ARG A 106 8.45 7.84 -7.96
N GLY A 107 8.93 7.29 -6.85
CA GLY A 107 8.98 7.99 -5.56
C GLY A 107 7.60 8.33 -4.96
N ARG A 108 6.53 7.67 -5.43
CA ARG A 108 5.15 7.85 -4.94
C ARG A 108 4.40 6.52 -4.86
N PRO A 109 3.34 6.39 -4.05
CA PRO A 109 2.50 5.19 -4.03
C PRO A 109 1.74 5.03 -5.35
N TRP A 110 1.27 3.81 -5.60
CA TRP A 110 0.23 3.54 -6.59
C TRP A 110 -1.11 4.07 -6.05
N VAL A 111 -1.83 4.85 -6.84
CA VAL A 111 -3.04 5.55 -6.41
C VAL A 111 -4.26 5.03 -7.15
N THR A 112 -5.17 4.43 -6.40
CA THR A 112 -6.50 4.01 -6.89
C THR A 112 -7.54 5.01 -6.40
N ILE A 113 -8.39 5.56 -7.27
CA ILE A 113 -9.59 6.29 -6.83
C ILE A 113 -10.80 5.36 -6.85
N LYS A 114 -11.57 5.35 -5.75
CA LYS A 114 -12.90 4.74 -5.71
C LYS A 114 -13.96 5.84 -5.81
N ILE A 115 -14.83 5.73 -6.81
CA ILE A 115 -15.98 6.61 -7.02
C ILE A 115 -17.26 5.78 -6.95
N ALA A 116 -18.25 6.28 -6.22
CA ALA A 116 -19.63 5.78 -6.25
C ALA A 116 -20.52 6.90 -6.78
N GLN A 117 -21.24 6.63 -7.86
CA GLN A 117 -22.07 7.63 -8.55
C GLN A 117 -23.34 7.01 -9.10
N SER A 118 -24.36 7.84 -9.30
CA SER A 118 -25.54 7.51 -10.10
C SER A 118 -25.17 7.39 -11.57
N LEU A 119 -26.09 6.86 -12.38
CA LEU A 119 -25.88 6.66 -13.82
C LEU A 119 -25.62 7.98 -14.57
N ASP A 120 -26.18 9.09 -14.11
CA ASP A 120 -25.96 10.43 -14.65
C ASP A 120 -24.73 11.15 -14.06
N GLY A 121 -23.87 10.42 -13.33
CA GLY A 121 -22.58 10.90 -12.86
C GLY A 121 -22.63 11.73 -11.57
N ARG A 122 -23.68 11.60 -10.76
CA ARG A 122 -23.82 12.34 -9.49
C ARG A 122 -23.32 11.52 -8.31
N THR A 123 -22.52 12.13 -7.45
CA THR A 123 -21.98 11.50 -6.23
C THR A 123 -22.74 11.91 -4.96
N ALA A 124 -23.68 12.85 -5.07
CA ALA A 124 -24.57 13.31 -4.02
C ALA A 124 -25.81 13.97 -4.65
N LEU A 125 -26.91 14.03 -3.91
CA LEU A 125 -28.04 14.89 -4.22
C LEU A 125 -27.65 16.38 -4.11
N ALA A 126 -28.46 17.27 -4.68
CA ALA A 126 -28.21 18.71 -4.64
C ALA A 126 -28.20 19.30 -3.21
N ASN A 127 -28.83 18.60 -2.25
CA ASN A 127 -28.81 18.94 -0.83
C ASN A 127 -27.58 18.39 -0.08
N GLY A 128 -26.65 17.70 -0.77
CA GLY A 128 -25.45 17.11 -0.20
C GLY A 128 -25.63 15.69 0.35
N GLU A 129 -26.85 15.14 0.36
CA GLU A 129 -27.08 13.76 0.80
C GLU A 129 -26.54 12.76 -0.22
N SER A 130 -25.65 11.88 0.23
CA SER A 130 -24.92 10.93 -0.61
C SER A 130 -25.03 9.48 -0.11
N ARG A 131 -25.77 9.26 1.00
CA ARG A 131 -25.83 7.94 1.63
C ARG A 131 -26.58 6.95 0.74
N TRP A 132 -25.86 5.89 0.37
CA TRP A 132 -26.36 4.68 -0.30
C TRP A 132 -26.82 4.84 -1.75
N ILE A 133 -26.05 5.57 -2.57
CA ILE A 133 -26.18 5.54 -4.04
C ILE A 133 -25.96 4.11 -4.57
N THR A 134 -24.93 3.41 -4.07
CA THR A 134 -24.65 2.03 -4.43
C THR A 134 -25.17 1.05 -3.37
N GLY A 135 -25.58 -0.14 -3.81
CA GLY A 135 -26.12 -1.20 -2.96
C GLY A 135 -25.09 -1.90 -2.07
N GLU A 136 -25.56 -2.81 -1.22
CA GLU A 136 -24.74 -3.54 -0.24
C GLU A 136 -23.58 -4.31 -0.87
N ALA A 137 -23.82 -5.02 -1.97
CA ALA A 137 -22.77 -5.78 -2.67
C ALA A 137 -21.59 -4.90 -3.10
N ALA A 138 -21.85 -3.70 -3.60
CA ALA A 138 -20.80 -2.76 -3.97
C ALA A 138 -20.03 -2.25 -2.74
N ARG A 139 -20.69 -2.09 -1.59
CA ARG A 139 -20.05 -1.66 -0.34
C ARG A 139 -19.23 -2.77 0.30
N HIS A 140 -19.67 -4.00 0.12
CA HIS A 140 -18.92 -5.19 0.49
C HIS A 140 -17.64 -5.28 -0.36
N ASP A 141 -17.72 -5.07 -1.66
CA ASP A 141 -16.56 -5.05 -2.57
C ASP A 141 -15.48 -4.03 -2.16
N VAL A 142 -15.92 -2.84 -1.74
CA VAL A 142 -15.01 -1.79 -1.22
C VAL A 142 -14.21 -2.26 0.00
N GLN A 143 -14.71 -3.23 0.78
CA GLN A 143 -13.91 -3.75 1.91
C GLN A 143 -12.66 -4.50 1.45
N PHE A 144 -12.72 -5.25 0.34
CA PHE A 144 -11.53 -5.88 -0.25
C PHE A 144 -10.56 -4.83 -0.79
N LEU A 145 -11.07 -3.77 -1.43
CA LEU A 145 -10.23 -2.65 -1.85
C LEU A 145 -9.52 -2.02 -0.65
N ARG A 146 -10.23 -1.75 0.45
CA ARG A 146 -9.63 -1.20 1.67
C ARG A 146 -8.57 -2.13 2.26
N ALA A 147 -8.80 -3.44 2.28
CA ALA A 147 -7.85 -4.43 2.79
C ALA A 147 -6.57 -4.53 1.94
N ARG A 148 -6.67 -4.27 0.63
CA ARG A 148 -5.51 -4.33 -0.28
C ARG A 148 -4.59 -3.12 -0.20
N HIS A 149 -5.09 -1.96 0.22
CA HIS A 149 -4.31 -0.72 0.24
C HIS A 149 -3.74 -0.47 1.62
N ALA A 150 -2.48 -0.02 1.68
CA ALA A 150 -1.81 0.28 2.96
C ALA A 150 -2.33 1.58 3.59
N ALA A 151 -2.93 2.46 2.79
CA ALA A 151 -3.58 3.68 3.28
C ALA A 151 -4.87 3.99 2.52
N ILE A 152 -5.82 4.60 3.23
CA ILE A 152 -7.03 5.19 2.65
C ILE A 152 -6.94 6.71 2.84
N LEU A 153 -7.00 7.44 1.75
CA LEU A 153 -6.91 8.91 1.73
C LEU A 153 -8.29 9.52 1.48
N THR A 154 -8.64 10.50 2.31
CA THR A 154 -9.90 11.23 2.20
C THR A 154 -9.72 12.72 2.52
N GLY A 155 -10.76 13.51 2.23
CA GLY A 155 -10.88 14.88 2.71
C GLY A 155 -11.70 14.94 3.99
N VAL A 156 -11.43 15.93 4.84
CA VAL A 156 -12.16 16.11 6.11
C VAL A 156 -13.68 16.24 5.91
N ASP A 157 -14.14 16.86 4.81
CA ASP A 157 -15.58 17.03 4.56
C ASP A 157 -16.30 15.69 4.39
N THR A 158 -15.65 14.68 3.79
CA THR A 158 -16.20 13.31 3.71
C THR A 158 -16.34 12.71 5.10
N VAL A 159 -15.35 12.89 5.98
CA VAL A 159 -15.41 12.37 7.34
C VAL A 159 -16.54 13.03 8.14
N LEU A 160 -16.66 14.36 8.04
CA LEU A 160 -17.66 15.14 8.77
C LEU A 160 -19.09 14.90 8.27
N THR A 161 -19.29 14.70 6.96
CA THR A 161 -20.63 14.51 6.37
C THR A 161 -21.13 13.08 6.56
N ASP A 162 -20.24 12.10 6.44
CA ASP A 162 -20.63 10.69 6.39
C ASP A 162 -20.35 9.94 7.70
N ASP A 163 -19.78 10.60 8.71
CA ASP A 163 -19.24 9.93 9.91
C ASP A 163 -18.27 8.80 9.54
N ALA A 164 -17.46 9.04 8.50
CA ALA A 164 -16.72 7.99 7.82
C ALA A 164 -15.62 7.39 8.72
N ARG A 165 -15.71 6.08 8.97
CA ARG A 165 -14.69 5.35 9.76
C ARG A 165 -13.49 4.89 8.94
N LEU A 166 -13.71 4.65 7.65
CA LEU A 166 -12.72 4.23 6.65
C LEU A 166 -11.86 3.03 7.08
N ASN A 167 -12.41 2.11 7.87
CA ASN A 167 -11.75 0.87 8.28
C ASN A 167 -12.18 -0.32 7.41
N VAL A 168 -11.43 -1.42 7.51
CA VAL A 168 -11.82 -2.74 7.03
C VAL A 168 -12.65 -3.43 8.11
N ARG A 169 -13.81 -3.96 7.73
CA ARG A 169 -14.77 -4.63 8.64
C ARG A 169 -14.98 -6.10 8.31
N LEU A 170 -14.34 -6.60 7.25
CA LEU A 170 -14.32 -8.03 6.96
C LEU A 170 -13.40 -8.74 7.96
N THR A 171 -13.73 -9.99 8.27
CA THR A 171 -12.86 -10.88 9.04
C THR A 171 -11.74 -11.44 8.15
N ASP A 172 -10.74 -12.02 8.78
CA ASP A 172 -9.66 -12.76 8.13
C ASP A 172 -10.19 -13.92 7.29
N GLU A 173 -11.21 -14.66 7.76
CA GLU A 173 -11.83 -15.71 6.97
C GLU A 173 -12.54 -15.17 5.72
N ALA A 174 -13.23 -14.02 5.85
CA ALA A 174 -13.90 -13.39 4.71
C ALA A 174 -12.90 -12.82 3.69
N LEU A 175 -11.69 -12.47 4.11
CA LEU A 175 -10.59 -12.04 3.25
C LEU A 175 -9.76 -13.21 2.72
N ALA A 176 -9.98 -14.43 3.22
CA ALA A 176 -9.17 -15.61 2.93
C ALA A 176 -7.67 -15.38 3.17
N ILE A 177 -7.35 -14.79 4.34
CA ILE A 177 -5.96 -14.56 4.78
C ILE A 177 -5.70 -15.30 6.09
N ASP A 178 -4.43 -15.66 6.30
CA ASP A 178 -3.97 -16.17 7.58
C ASP A 178 -3.56 -15.00 8.50
N GLY A 179 -4.06 -15.00 9.73
CA GLY A 179 -3.72 -14.01 10.75
C GLY A 179 -4.60 -12.75 10.74
N ASP A 180 -4.24 -11.77 11.57
CA ASP A 180 -5.09 -10.61 11.84
C ASP A 180 -5.25 -9.68 10.63
N VAL A 181 -6.46 -9.14 10.44
CA VAL A 181 -6.74 -8.11 9.43
C VAL A 181 -6.01 -6.82 9.78
N ARG A 182 -4.92 -6.56 9.06
CA ARG A 182 -4.18 -5.30 9.17
C ARG A 182 -5.05 -4.12 8.70
N GLN A 183 -5.31 -3.17 9.59
CA GLN A 183 -6.02 -1.95 9.23
C GLN A 183 -5.13 -1.00 8.40
N PRO A 184 -5.68 -0.34 7.38
CA PRO A 184 -4.96 0.68 6.62
C PRO A 184 -4.74 1.94 7.46
N LEU A 185 -3.67 2.67 7.16
CA LEU A 185 -3.50 4.04 7.65
C LEU A 185 -4.64 4.90 7.08
N ARG A 186 -5.33 5.64 7.94
CA ARG A 186 -6.37 6.57 7.49
C ARG A 186 -5.78 7.97 7.39
N VAL A 187 -5.70 8.48 6.17
CA VAL A 187 -5.11 9.76 5.82
C VAL A 187 -6.23 10.77 5.57
N VAL A 188 -6.26 11.85 6.34
CA VAL A 188 -7.25 12.92 6.19
C VAL A 188 -6.55 14.20 5.75
N LEU A 189 -7.02 14.79 4.66
CA LEU A 189 -6.63 16.13 4.24
C LEU A 189 -7.54 17.15 4.91
N ASP A 190 -6.98 17.90 5.86
CA ASP A 190 -7.70 18.88 6.67
C ASP A 190 -6.85 20.13 6.86
N SER A 191 -6.95 21.05 5.90
CA SER A 191 -6.16 22.29 5.89
C SER A 191 -6.31 23.17 7.13
N GLY A 192 -7.32 22.96 7.97
CA GLY A 192 -7.61 23.79 9.14
C GLY A 192 -7.83 23.03 10.45
N LEU A 193 -7.48 21.73 10.51
CA LEU A 193 -7.70 20.88 11.69
C LEU A 193 -9.14 20.99 12.24
N ARG A 194 -10.12 20.89 11.34
CA ARG A 194 -11.57 20.89 11.63
C ARG A 194 -12.10 19.55 12.11
N LEU A 195 -11.40 18.44 11.90
CA LEU A 195 -11.84 17.12 12.33
C LEU A 195 -11.92 17.06 13.87
N PRO A 196 -13.11 16.86 14.47
CA PRO A 196 -13.23 16.80 15.91
C PRO A 196 -12.60 15.52 16.47
N PRO A 197 -11.97 15.57 17.67
CA PRO A 197 -11.33 14.42 18.30
C PRO A 197 -12.32 13.36 18.80
N PHE A 198 -13.62 13.58 18.60
CA PHE A 198 -14.72 12.65 18.89
C PHE A 198 -15.35 12.07 17.62
N ALA A 199 -14.78 12.30 16.44
CA ALA A 199 -15.26 11.70 15.20
C ALA A 199 -15.21 10.16 15.26
N PRO A 200 -16.22 9.43 14.73
CA PRO A 200 -16.32 7.97 14.84
C PRO A 200 -15.14 7.16 14.27
N MET A 201 -14.30 7.77 13.42
CA MET A 201 -13.10 7.12 12.94
C MET A 201 -12.09 6.83 14.06
N PHE A 202 -12.09 7.62 15.13
CA PHE A 202 -11.20 7.41 16.28
C PHE A 202 -11.67 6.30 17.23
N ASP A 203 -12.86 5.74 16.99
CA ASP A 203 -13.46 4.68 17.81
C ASP A 203 -13.32 3.30 17.16
N VAL A 204 -12.44 3.17 16.16
CA VAL A 204 -12.08 1.88 15.53
C VAL A 204 -10.57 1.75 15.36
N PRO A 205 -10.02 0.52 15.35
CA PRO A 205 -8.57 0.30 15.26
C PRO A 205 -7.93 0.88 13.99
N GLY A 206 -6.62 1.14 14.09
CA GLY A 206 -5.78 1.65 13.01
C GLY A 206 -5.30 3.08 13.25
N ASP A 207 -4.19 3.45 12.62
CA ASP A 207 -3.62 4.78 12.80
C ASP A 207 -4.35 5.82 11.95
N VAL A 208 -4.30 7.07 12.40
CA VAL A 208 -4.83 8.23 11.67
C VAL A 208 -3.72 9.27 11.49
N ARG A 209 -3.58 9.75 10.26
CA ARG A 209 -2.70 10.86 9.89
C ARG A 209 -3.50 11.99 9.29
N ILE A 210 -3.21 13.21 9.71
CA ILE A 210 -3.82 14.41 9.17
C ILE A 210 -2.75 15.29 8.54
N TYR A 211 -2.94 15.63 7.28
CA TYR A 211 -2.18 16.71 6.65
C TYR A 211 -2.96 18.02 6.81
N THR A 212 -2.28 19.05 7.31
CA THR A 212 -2.83 20.38 7.56
C THR A 212 -1.86 21.46 7.05
N ARG A 213 -2.31 22.71 6.93
CA ARG A 213 -1.44 23.83 6.56
C ARG A 213 -0.43 24.18 7.66
N ASP A 214 -0.88 24.08 8.90
CA ASP A 214 -0.07 24.34 10.09
C ASP A 214 -0.58 23.45 11.23
N VAL A 215 0.33 22.69 11.82
CA VAL A 215 0.02 21.76 12.92
C VAL A 215 -0.32 22.49 14.21
N ASN A 216 0.13 23.74 14.38
CA ASN A 216 -0.07 24.50 15.61
C ASN A 216 -1.37 25.32 15.62
N THR A 217 -2.10 25.34 14.51
CA THR A 217 -3.31 26.17 14.37
C THR A 217 -4.51 25.28 14.09
N GLY A 218 -5.45 25.27 15.02
CA GLY A 218 -6.64 24.43 14.91
C GLY A 218 -7.37 24.29 16.23
N ILE A 219 -8.71 24.44 16.19
CA ILE A 219 -9.55 24.31 17.39
C ILE A 219 -9.49 22.93 18.04
N HIS A 220 -9.06 21.92 17.29
CA HIS A 220 -9.01 20.53 17.74
C HIS A 220 -7.59 19.99 17.92
N HIS A 221 -6.54 20.82 17.79
CA HIS A 221 -5.14 20.39 17.90
C HIS A 221 -4.89 19.53 19.14
N ASP A 222 -5.17 20.05 20.33
CA ASP A 222 -4.85 19.34 21.59
C ASP A 222 -5.61 18.02 21.71
N GLY A 223 -6.88 18.00 21.28
CA GLY A 223 -7.70 16.80 21.29
C GLY A 223 -7.23 15.74 20.30
N LEU A 224 -6.79 16.14 19.11
CA LEU A 224 -6.23 15.24 18.10
C LEU A 224 -4.88 14.68 18.54
N THR A 225 -4.01 15.52 19.10
CA THR A 225 -2.73 15.08 19.68
C THR A 225 -2.95 14.11 20.84
N ALA A 226 -3.93 14.36 21.72
CA ALA A 226 -4.28 13.45 22.81
C ALA A 226 -4.82 12.09 22.33
N ARG A 227 -5.39 12.03 21.12
CA ARG A 227 -5.81 10.78 20.46
C ARG A 227 -4.64 10.04 19.77
N GLY A 228 -3.42 10.57 19.82
CA GLY A 228 -2.26 10.00 19.14
C GLY A 228 -2.27 10.19 17.62
N VAL A 229 -3.04 11.17 17.12
CA VAL A 229 -3.11 11.45 15.68
C VAL A 229 -1.77 12.03 15.21
N GLN A 230 -1.28 11.53 14.08
CA GLN A 230 -0.08 12.06 13.46
C GLN A 230 -0.42 13.28 12.63
N LEU A 231 -0.07 14.47 13.13
CA LEU A 231 -0.27 15.74 12.42
C LEU A 231 0.97 16.07 11.60
N VAL A 232 0.77 16.38 10.31
CA VAL A 232 1.85 16.74 9.39
C VAL A 232 1.50 18.05 8.69
N ALA A 233 2.41 19.02 8.75
CA ALA A 233 2.28 20.24 7.96
C ALA A 233 2.59 19.93 6.50
N ALA A 234 1.65 20.24 5.61
CA ALA A 234 1.82 20.12 4.16
C ALA A 234 1.82 21.52 3.52
N PRO A 235 2.69 21.75 2.50
CA PRO A 235 2.63 22.96 1.71
C PRO A 235 1.25 23.16 1.07
N GLN A 236 0.91 24.42 0.82
CA GLN A 236 -0.28 24.77 0.06
C GLN A 236 0.00 24.72 -1.44
N ALA A 237 -1.03 24.36 -2.21
CA ALA A 237 -1.11 24.44 -3.65
C ALA A 237 -2.41 25.16 -4.04
N ASP A 238 -2.60 25.47 -5.32
CA ASP A 238 -3.74 26.26 -5.81
C ASP A 238 -5.10 25.66 -5.42
N SER A 239 -5.19 24.33 -5.33
CA SER A 239 -6.43 23.60 -5.02
C SER A 239 -6.53 23.09 -3.58
N GLY A 240 -5.62 23.47 -2.67
CA GLY A 240 -5.61 23.03 -1.28
C GLY A 240 -4.22 22.67 -0.76
N LEU A 241 -4.05 21.46 -0.24
CA LEU A 241 -2.74 20.94 0.15
C LEU A 241 -2.03 20.33 -1.06
N ASP A 242 -0.70 20.43 -1.10
CA ASP A 242 0.14 19.87 -2.16
C ASP A 242 0.09 18.33 -2.15
N LEU A 243 -0.62 17.75 -3.12
CA LEU A 243 -0.77 16.31 -3.27
C LEU A 243 0.56 15.61 -3.63
N ALA A 244 1.44 16.29 -4.36
CA ALA A 244 2.75 15.73 -4.71
C ALA A 244 3.65 15.60 -3.47
N PHE A 245 3.59 16.57 -2.56
CA PHE A 245 4.23 16.47 -1.26
C PHE A 245 3.65 15.30 -0.45
N ILE A 246 2.33 15.24 -0.31
CA ILE A 246 1.63 14.21 0.48
C ILE A 246 1.97 12.81 -0.02
N LEU A 247 1.90 12.57 -1.33
CA LEU A 247 2.21 11.26 -1.91
C LEU A 247 3.66 10.87 -1.69
N ARG A 248 4.62 11.80 -1.86
CA ARG A 248 6.04 11.53 -1.58
C ARG A 248 6.29 11.21 -0.11
N ASP A 249 5.66 11.96 0.81
CA ASP A 249 5.77 11.70 2.24
C ASP A 249 5.22 10.32 2.62
N LEU A 250 4.06 9.93 2.08
CA LEU A 250 3.51 8.58 2.27
C LEU A 250 4.45 7.49 1.74
N ALA A 251 5.04 7.69 0.56
CA ALA A 251 6.02 6.76 -0.01
C ALA A 251 7.27 6.61 0.88
N GLN A 252 7.82 7.71 1.40
CA GLN A 252 8.98 7.69 2.32
C GLN A 252 8.69 6.88 3.59
N GLN A 253 7.43 6.84 4.01
CA GLN A 253 6.97 6.09 5.17
C GLN A 253 6.58 4.64 4.86
N GLY A 254 6.86 4.19 3.64
CA GLY A 254 6.67 2.80 3.24
C GLY A 254 5.31 2.49 2.62
N ILE A 255 4.42 3.47 2.48
CA ILE A 255 3.11 3.26 1.85
C ILE A 255 3.30 3.07 0.36
N SER A 256 2.90 1.89 -0.13
CA SER A 256 3.10 1.48 -1.53
C SER A 256 1.81 1.62 -2.36
N GLU A 257 0.64 1.49 -1.74
CA GLU A 257 -0.66 1.64 -2.40
C GLU A 257 -1.59 2.51 -1.55
N VAL A 258 -2.25 3.49 -2.19
CA VAL A 258 -3.21 4.42 -1.58
C VAL A 258 -4.56 4.29 -2.28
N LEU A 259 -5.62 4.10 -1.51
CA LEU A 259 -7.00 4.19 -1.98
C LEU A 259 -7.55 5.58 -1.66
N VAL A 260 -7.92 6.35 -2.67
CA VAL A 260 -8.64 7.62 -2.48
C VAL A 260 -10.13 7.32 -2.42
N GLU A 261 -10.71 7.50 -1.24
CA GLU A 261 -12.15 7.41 -0.99
C GLU A 261 -12.61 8.76 -0.43
N SER A 262 -13.05 9.66 -1.31
CA SER A 262 -13.27 11.06 -0.98
C SER A 262 -14.43 11.68 -1.76
N GLY A 263 -14.80 12.91 -1.38
CA GLY A 263 -15.74 13.74 -2.13
C GLY A 263 -15.20 14.19 -3.49
N PRO A 264 -16.08 14.73 -4.36
CA PRO A 264 -15.79 14.98 -5.77
C PRO A 264 -14.66 15.99 -5.99
N LYS A 265 -14.51 16.99 -5.11
CA LYS A 265 -13.44 18.00 -5.24
C LYS A 265 -12.05 17.37 -5.13
N LEU A 266 -11.85 16.49 -4.14
CA LEU A 266 -10.54 15.87 -3.94
C LEU A 266 -10.28 14.80 -5.01
N ALA A 267 -11.28 13.97 -5.34
CA ALA A 267 -11.18 13.01 -6.43
C ALA A 267 -10.82 13.71 -7.76
N GLY A 268 -11.47 14.83 -8.08
CA GLY A 268 -11.17 15.66 -9.25
C GLY A 268 -9.73 16.18 -9.23
N ALA A 269 -9.26 16.70 -8.10
CA ALA A 269 -7.88 17.19 -7.99
C ALA A 269 -6.82 16.10 -8.26
N PHE A 270 -7.06 14.86 -7.85
CA PHE A 270 -6.16 13.74 -8.18
C PHE A 270 -6.16 13.43 -9.69
N VAL A 271 -7.32 13.47 -10.35
CA VAL A 271 -7.45 13.24 -11.80
C VAL A 271 -6.80 14.38 -12.58
N ASP A 272 -7.16 15.63 -12.29
CA ASP A 272 -6.70 16.82 -13.01
C ASP A 272 -5.18 16.99 -12.94
N GLN A 273 -4.56 16.58 -11.83
CA GLN A 273 -3.11 16.63 -11.64
C GLN A 273 -2.37 15.37 -12.11
N GLY A 274 -3.06 14.37 -12.66
CA GLY A 274 -2.45 13.16 -13.19
C GLY A 274 -1.86 12.23 -12.11
N TRP A 275 -2.45 12.20 -10.92
CA TRP A 275 -1.98 11.38 -9.80
C TRP A 275 -2.61 9.99 -9.73
N VAL A 276 -3.62 9.70 -10.55
CA VAL A 276 -4.32 8.40 -10.60
C VAL A 276 -3.58 7.43 -11.50
N ASP A 277 -3.51 6.15 -11.10
CA ASP A 277 -2.91 5.06 -11.87
C ASP A 277 -3.97 4.04 -12.37
#